data_AF-A0A2R7S8R0-F1
#
_entry.id   AF-A0A2R7S8R0-F1
#
_cell.length_a   1.000
_cell.length_b   1.000
_cell.length_c   1.000
_cell.angle_alpha   90.00
_cell.angle_beta   90.00
_cell.angle_gamma   90.00
#
_symmetry.space_group_name_H-M   'P 1'
#
loop_
_entity.id
_entity.type
_entity.pdbx_description
1 polymer ?
#
loop_
_entity_poly.entity_id
_entity_poly.type
_entity_poly.pdbx_seq_one_letter_code
_entity_poly.pdbx_strand_id
1 'polypeptide(L)'
;MSFHRFVTSPTLEHRALLALLIAVSLAFVWILLPLSGAVFWGVVIAIVFTPVHARLLRRWPQRRNMVALATLAVVVLLVVLPLALLTGTLLNEGAALYQRVQSGETNFARYFKQVISALPSWLHDLLARFGLADFNELQTRITDAVGRGSQLIATQVYSMGQNALDLVVSFFVMLYLAFFLLRDGERLSRRLRSAVPLAPDHRQR
;
A
#
# COMPACT_ATOMS: atom_id res chain seq x y z
N MET A 1 2.45 -4.64 -65.08
CA MET A 1 3.13 -3.95 -63.96
C MET A 1 2.71 -4.60 -62.66
N SER A 2 3.61 -5.37 -62.04
CA SER A 2 3.35 -6.20 -60.86
C SER A 2 3.91 -5.52 -59.61
N PHE A 3 3.03 -5.01 -58.74
CA PHE A 3 3.38 -4.30 -57.49
C PHE A 3 2.65 -4.90 -56.26
N HIS A 4 2.61 -6.24 -56.12
CA HIS A 4 1.85 -6.86 -55.02
C HIS A 4 2.56 -7.96 -54.23
N ARG A 5 3.89 -8.02 -54.23
CA ARG A 5 4.62 -9.00 -53.41
C ARG A 5 5.79 -8.38 -52.67
N PHE A 6 5.48 -7.55 -51.68
CA PHE A 6 6.40 -7.29 -50.58
C PHE A 6 5.92 -8.04 -49.34
N VAL A 7 6.54 -9.19 -49.11
CA VAL A 7 6.93 -9.71 -47.79
C VAL A 7 5.78 -10.09 -46.83
N THR A 8 5.15 -11.24 -47.07
CA THR A 8 4.68 -12.13 -45.98
C THR A 8 5.65 -13.30 -45.87
N SER A 9 6.88 -13.02 -45.42
CA SER A 9 7.78 -14.10 -44.99
C SER A 9 7.34 -14.51 -43.58
N PRO A 10 6.85 -15.75 -43.37
CA PRO A 10 6.28 -16.19 -42.09
C PRO A 10 7.26 -16.05 -40.91
N THR A 11 8.56 -15.99 -41.19
CA THR A 11 9.63 -15.79 -40.21
C THR A 11 9.73 -14.35 -39.69
N LEU A 12 9.44 -13.33 -40.51
CA LEU A 12 9.44 -11.92 -40.09
C LEU A 12 8.20 -11.57 -39.29
N GLU A 13 7.03 -12.06 -39.69
CA GLU A 13 5.80 -11.93 -38.90
C GLU A 13 5.94 -12.61 -37.54
N HIS A 14 6.46 -13.84 -37.50
CA HIS A 14 6.69 -14.55 -36.24
C HIS A 14 7.69 -13.82 -35.32
N ARG A 15 8.79 -13.29 -35.86
CA ARG A 15 9.77 -12.50 -35.09
C ARG A 15 9.19 -11.18 -34.60
N ALA A 16 8.40 -10.50 -35.43
CA ALA A 16 7.72 -9.27 -35.04
C ALA A 16 6.67 -9.54 -33.95
N LEU A 17 5.89 -10.62 -34.07
CA LEU A 17 4.95 -11.05 -33.04
C LEU A 17 5.65 -11.44 -31.73
N LEU A 18 6.79 -12.13 -31.79
CA LEU A 18 7.59 -12.44 -30.61
C LEU A 18 8.17 -11.19 -29.95
N ALA A 19 8.73 -10.26 -30.74
CA ALA A 19 9.24 -9.00 -30.24
C ALA A 19 8.13 -8.16 -29.60
N LEU A 20 6.97 -8.09 -30.23
CA LEU A 20 5.78 -7.43 -29.68
C LEU A 20 5.32 -8.11 -28.39
N LEU A 21 5.27 -9.44 -28.35
CA LEU A 21 4.88 -10.19 -27.15
C LEU A 21 5.84 -9.92 -25.98
N ILE A 22 7.15 -9.90 -26.24
CA ILE A 22 8.16 -9.57 -25.23
C ILE A 22 7.98 -8.13 -24.76
N ALA A 23 7.80 -7.17 -25.67
CA ALA A 23 7.59 -5.77 -25.33
C ALA A 23 6.32 -5.57 -24.47
N VAL A 24 5.19 -6.18 -24.87
CA VAL A 24 3.95 -6.15 -24.11
C VAL A 24 4.09 -6.83 -22.76
N SER A 25 4.82 -7.95 -22.69
CA SER A 25 5.08 -8.66 -21.42
C SER A 25 5.94 -7.82 -20.47
N LEU A 26 6.98 -7.15 -20.97
CA LEU A 26 7.79 -6.22 -20.17
C LEU A 26 6.96 -5.03 -19.69
N ALA A 27 6.17 -4.43 -20.59
CA ALA A 27 5.29 -3.32 -20.24
C ALA A 27 4.27 -3.73 -19.16
N PHE A 28 3.72 -4.94 -19.27
CA PHE A 28 2.80 -5.48 -18.27
C PHE A 28 3.48 -5.67 -16.90
N VAL A 29 4.69 -6.25 -16.87
CA VAL A 29 5.47 -6.37 -15.62
C VAL A 29 5.77 -5.00 -15.03
N TRP A 30 6.16 -4.03 -15.87
CA TRP A 30 6.42 -2.65 -15.43
C TRP A 30 5.20 -2.01 -14.77
N ILE A 31 4.00 -2.25 -15.31
CA ILE A 31 2.74 -1.76 -14.73
C ILE A 31 2.40 -2.49 -13.42
N LEU A 32 2.75 -3.78 -13.31
CA LEU A 32 2.50 -4.56 -12.09
C LEU A 32 3.46 -4.24 -10.95
N LEU A 33 4.69 -3.78 -11.21
CA LEU A 33 5.67 -3.42 -10.19
C LEU A 33 5.12 -2.47 -9.09
N PRO A 34 4.53 -1.30 -9.43
CA PRO A 34 3.95 -0.42 -8.41
C PRO A 34 2.75 -1.06 -7.70
N LEU A 35 2.05 -1.99 -8.34
CA LEU A 35 0.89 -2.71 -7.81
C LEU A 35 1.27 -4.02 -7.10
N SER A 36 2.57 -4.31 -6.93
CA SER A 36 3.05 -5.56 -6.33
C SER A 36 2.47 -5.80 -4.93
N GLY A 37 2.36 -4.73 -4.11
CA GLY A 37 1.68 -4.78 -2.82
C GLY A 37 0.21 -5.17 -2.95
N ALA A 38 -0.52 -4.58 -3.89
CA ALA A 38 -1.93 -4.92 -4.14
C ALA A 38 -2.11 -6.38 -4.58
N VAL A 39 -1.23 -6.88 -5.45
CA VAL A 39 -1.23 -8.27 -5.89
C VAL A 39 -0.99 -9.21 -4.70
N PHE A 40 0.05 -8.95 -3.92
CA PHE A 40 0.39 -9.75 -2.75
C PHE A 40 -0.76 -9.80 -1.74
N TRP A 41 -1.28 -8.64 -1.35
CA TRP A 41 -2.39 -8.56 -0.40
C TRP A 41 -3.68 -9.18 -0.96
N GLY A 42 -3.96 -9.04 -2.25
CA GLY A 42 -5.11 -9.68 -2.90
C GLY A 42 -5.03 -11.20 -2.84
N VAL A 43 -3.84 -11.77 -3.05
CA VAL A 43 -3.57 -13.21 -2.92
C VAL A 43 -3.72 -13.68 -1.47
N VAL A 44 -3.12 -12.96 -0.52
CA VAL A 44 -3.21 -13.28 0.92
C VAL A 44 -4.67 -13.31 1.38
N ILE A 45 -5.43 -12.26 1.05
CA ILE A 45 -6.86 -12.18 1.38
C ILE A 45 -7.62 -13.36 0.75
N ALA A 46 -7.39 -13.65 -0.54
CA ALA A 46 -8.07 -14.75 -1.20
C ALA A 46 -7.80 -16.09 -0.52
N ILE A 47 -6.55 -16.38 -0.15
CA ILE A 47 -6.18 -17.62 0.55
C ILE A 47 -6.85 -17.68 1.93
N VAL A 48 -6.74 -16.61 2.73
CA VAL A 48 -7.30 -16.55 4.08
C VAL A 48 -8.83 -16.70 4.08
N PHE A 49 -9.51 -16.12 3.10
CA PHE A 49 -10.98 -16.15 3.00
C PHE A 49 -11.54 -17.27 2.12
N THR A 50 -10.69 -18.10 1.51
CA THR A 50 -11.10 -19.31 0.80
C THR A 50 -12.04 -20.22 1.61
N PRO A 51 -11.79 -20.53 2.91
CA PRO A 51 -12.72 -21.36 3.69
C PRO A 51 -14.09 -20.70 3.89
N VAL A 52 -14.15 -19.38 4.02
CA VAL A 52 -15.42 -18.63 4.13
C VAL A 52 -16.17 -18.70 2.80
N HIS A 53 -15.48 -18.48 1.69
CA HIS A 53 -16.03 -18.58 0.35
C HIS A 53 -16.59 -19.98 0.07
N ALA A 54 -15.84 -21.03 0.39
CA ALA A 54 -16.27 -22.41 0.21
C ALA A 54 -17.52 -22.76 1.03
N ARG A 55 -17.63 -22.25 2.27
CA ARG A 55 -18.83 -22.43 3.11
C ARG A 55 -20.07 -21.75 2.51
N LEU A 56 -19.93 -20.53 1.99
CA LEU A 56 -21.03 -19.86 1.29
C LEU A 56 -21.39 -20.57 -0.02
N LEU A 57 -20.40 -21.04 -0.77
CA LEU A 57 -20.62 -21.69 -2.07
C LEU A 57 -21.36 -23.02 -1.90
N ARG A 58 -21.12 -23.75 -0.81
CA ARG A 58 -21.89 -24.96 -0.45
C ARG A 58 -23.38 -24.67 -0.24
N ARG A 59 -23.74 -23.49 0.27
CA ARG A 59 -25.15 -23.10 0.42
C ARG A 59 -25.79 -22.70 -0.91
N TRP A 60 -25.05 -22.02 -1.79
CA TRP A 60 -25.56 -21.55 -3.09
C TRP A 60 -24.63 -21.94 -4.26
N PRO A 61 -24.61 -23.23 -4.66
CA PRO A 61 -23.64 -23.75 -5.61
C PRO A 61 -23.81 -23.20 -7.04
N GLN A 62 -25.03 -22.85 -7.44
CA GLN A 62 -25.32 -22.29 -8.77
C GLN A 62 -24.95 -20.80 -8.92
N ARG A 63 -24.69 -20.08 -7.83
CA ARG A 63 -24.51 -18.61 -7.84
C ARG A 63 -23.07 -18.18 -7.50
N ARG A 64 -22.07 -18.75 -8.18
CA ARG A 64 -20.63 -18.47 -7.94
C ARG A 64 -20.29 -16.97 -7.89
N ASN A 65 -20.80 -16.18 -8.82
CA ASN A 65 -20.52 -14.72 -8.85
C ASN A 65 -21.09 -14.00 -7.63
N MET A 66 -22.33 -14.32 -7.23
CA MET A 66 -22.95 -13.69 -6.07
C MET A 66 -22.26 -14.10 -4.78
N VAL A 67 -21.83 -15.35 -4.67
CA VAL A 67 -21.09 -15.85 -3.51
C VAL A 67 -19.71 -15.18 -3.41
N ALA A 68 -19.00 -15.00 -4.52
CA ALA A 68 -17.73 -14.27 -4.54
C ALA A 68 -17.90 -12.80 -4.15
N LEU A 69 -18.93 -12.12 -4.68
CA LEU A 69 -19.27 -10.75 -4.28
C LEU A 69 -19.64 -10.65 -2.80
N ALA A 70 -20.45 -11.57 -2.28
CA ALA A 70 -20.81 -11.60 -0.86
C ALA A 70 -19.58 -11.84 0.03
N THR A 71 -18.67 -12.73 -0.37
CA THR A 71 -17.42 -12.96 0.37
C THR A 71 -16.55 -11.71 0.36
N LEU A 72 -16.44 -11.04 -0.80
CA LEU A 72 -15.69 -9.79 -0.92
C LEU A 72 -16.30 -8.68 -0.06
N ALA A 73 -17.63 -8.55 -0.03
CA ALA A 73 -18.30 -7.59 0.83
C ALA A 73 -18.01 -7.87 2.31
N VAL A 74 -18.02 -9.13 2.73
CA VAL A 74 -17.63 -9.53 4.10
C VAL A 74 -16.17 -9.14 4.39
N VAL A 75 -15.25 -9.37 3.46
CA VAL A 75 -13.83 -8.95 3.60
C VAL A 75 -13.72 -7.44 3.79
N VAL A 76 -14.40 -6.66 2.93
CA VAL A 76 -14.36 -5.20 3.00
C VAL A 76 -14.91 -4.70 4.33
N LEU A 77 -16.06 -5.22 4.77
CA LEU A 77 -16.70 -4.76 6.00
C LEU A 77 -15.97 -5.20 7.27
N LEU A 78 -15.43 -6.42 7.31
CA LEU A 78 -14.83 -6.98 8.54
C LEU A 78 -13.32 -6.76 8.65
N VAL A 79 -12.61 -6.49 7.55
CA VAL A 79 -11.15 -6.33 7.56
C VAL A 79 -10.75 -4.94 7.10
N VAL A 80 -11.16 -4.54 5.90
CA VAL A 80 -10.70 -3.29 5.30
C VAL A 80 -11.23 -2.08 6.08
N LEU A 81 -12.54 -2.04 6.30
CA LEU A 81 -13.21 -0.91 6.94
C LEU A 81 -12.69 -0.65 8.36
N PRO A 82 -12.59 -1.65 9.27
CA PRO A 82 -12.03 -1.40 10.60
C PRO A 82 -10.57 -0.99 10.57
N LEU A 83 -9.75 -1.57 9.70
CA LEU A 83 -8.35 -1.15 9.55
C LEU A 83 -8.23 0.28 9.03
N ALA A 84 -9.06 0.68 8.08
CA ALA A 84 -9.10 2.04 7.54
C ALA A 84 -9.51 3.06 8.61
N LEU A 85 -10.53 2.73 9.41
CA LEU A 85 -10.95 3.56 10.54
C LEU A 85 -9.84 3.70 11.59
N LEU A 86 -9.23 2.59 12.00
CA LEU A 86 -8.13 2.58 12.97
C LEU A 86 -6.93 3.41 12.49
N THR A 87 -6.57 3.25 11.22
CA THR A 87 -5.46 4.01 10.61
C THR A 87 -5.81 5.49 10.51
N GLY A 88 -7.05 5.81 10.11
CA GLY A 88 -7.55 7.19 10.06
C GLY A 88 -7.54 7.86 11.44
N THR A 89 -7.95 7.16 12.50
CA THR A 89 -7.89 7.70 13.87
C THR A 89 -6.46 7.93 14.33
N LEU A 90 -5.53 7.00 14.05
CA LEU A 90 -4.11 7.17 14.39
C LEU A 90 -3.48 8.36 13.67
N LEU A 91 -3.80 8.58 12.40
CA LEU A 91 -3.32 9.72 11.63
C LEU A 91 -3.88 11.05 12.18
N ASN A 92 -5.17 11.09 12.49
CA ASN A 92 -5.81 12.28 13.05
C ASN A 92 -5.27 12.61 14.44
N GLU A 93 -5.11 11.62 15.31
CA GLU A 93 -4.52 11.80 16.64
C GLU A 93 -3.06 12.22 16.56
N GLY A 94 -2.27 11.61 15.66
CA GLY A 94 -0.88 11.99 15.42
C GLY A 94 -0.74 13.43 14.91
N ALA A 95 -1.58 13.83 13.96
CA ALA A 95 -1.60 15.21 13.45
C ALA A 95 -2.05 16.21 14.53
N ALA A 96 -3.05 15.87 15.35
CA ALA A 96 -3.51 16.70 16.45
C ALA A 96 -2.46 16.82 17.55
N LEU A 97 -1.73 15.75 17.89
CA LEU A 97 -0.58 15.79 18.80
C LEU A 97 0.50 16.72 18.25
N TYR A 98 0.82 16.60 16.96
CA TYR A 98 1.82 17.46 16.31
C TYR A 98 1.40 18.93 16.34
N GLN A 99 0.13 19.24 16.02
CA GLN A 99 -0.40 20.60 16.10
C GLN A 99 -0.44 21.15 17.53
N ARG A 100 -0.75 20.32 18.54
CA ARG A 100 -0.70 20.73 19.96
C ARG A 100 0.71 21.04 20.45
N VAL A 101 1.71 20.37 19.90
CA VAL A 101 3.13 20.67 20.15
C VAL A 101 3.54 21.96 19.43
N GLN A 102 3.08 22.18 18.19
CA GLN A 102 3.40 23.37 17.40
C GLN A 102 2.71 24.64 17.90
N SER A 103 1.45 24.56 18.33
CA SER A 103 0.63 25.70 18.75
C SER A 103 0.99 26.23 20.15
N GLY A 104 1.77 25.49 20.94
CA GLY A 104 2.11 25.89 22.31
C GLY A 104 0.92 26.02 23.26
N GLU A 105 -0.27 25.53 22.87
CA GLU A 105 -1.48 25.53 23.70
C GLU A 105 -1.36 24.59 24.89
N THR A 106 -0.63 23.49 24.71
CA THR A 106 -0.08 22.81 25.87
C THR A 106 0.99 23.72 26.44
N ASN A 107 0.82 24.08 27.70
CA ASN A 107 1.69 24.93 28.53
C ASN A 107 3.14 24.41 28.63
N PHE A 108 3.69 23.72 27.62
CA PHE A 108 5.08 23.28 27.48
C PHE A 108 6.02 24.41 27.84
N ALA A 109 5.79 25.65 27.41
CA ALA A 109 6.62 26.78 27.85
C ALA A 109 6.67 26.93 29.37
N ARG A 110 5.53 26.76 30.05
CA ARG A 110 5.38 26.89 31.51
C ARG A 110 5.87 25.63 32.25
N TYR A 111 5.55 24.44 31.75
CA TYR A 111 6.03 23.15 32.26
C TYR A 111 7.54 23.01 32.09
N PHE A 112 8.06 23.37 30.93
CA PHE A 112 9.49 23.35 30.64
C PHE A 112 10.24 24.38 31.48
N LYS A 113 9.70 25.60 31.64
CA LYS A 113 10.24 26.56 32.62
C LYS A 113 10.22 26.03 34.04
N GLN A 114 9.15 25.38 34.47
CA GLN A 114 9.02 24.84 35.83
C GLN A 114 9.96 23.65 36.07
N VAL A 115 10.12 22.77 35.08
CA VAL A 115 11.09 21.67 35.11
C VAL A 115 12.51 22.22 35.12
N ILE A 116 12.83 23.16 34.22
CA ILE A 116 14.16 23.79 34.15
C ILE A 116 14.50 24.58 35.42
N SER A 117 13.53 25.30 36.01
CA SER A 117 13.74 26.03 37.26
C SER A 117 13.94 25.11 38.46
N ALA A 118 13.48 23.86 38.37
CA ALA A 118 13.70 22.83 39.39
C ALA A 118 14.99 22.02 39.12
N LEU A 119 15.70 22.25 38.02
CA LEU A 119 16.96 21.56 37.74
C LEU A 119 18.07 22.09 38.65
N PRO A 120 18.93 21.19 39.17
CA PRO A 120 20.15 21.60 39.87
C PRO A 120 21.06 22.46 38.99
N SER A 121 21.83 23.37 39.60
CA SER A 121 22.72 24.32 38.91
C SER A 121 23.71 23.67 37.93
N TRP A 122 24.19 22.46 38.21
CA TRP A 122 25.09 21.71 37.31
C TRP A 122 24.45 21.34 35.96
N LEU A 123 23.13 21.13 35.92
CA LEU A 123 22.41 20.84 34.68
C LEU A 123 22.14 22.12 33.88
N HIS A 124 21.99 23.24 34.58
CA HIS A 124 21.82 24.56 33.98
C HIS A 124 23.06 24.99 33.19
N ASP A 125 24.25 24.81 33.77
CA ASP A 125 25.53 25.10 33.09
C ASP A 125 25.75 24.20 31.88
N LEU A 126 25.33 22.93 31.95
CA LEU A 126 25.42 22.01 30.81
C LEU A 126 24.49 22.45 29.66
N LEU A 127 23.24 22.82 29.98
CA LEU A 127 22.26 23.33 29.02
C LEU A 127 22.67 24.67 28.40
N ALA A 128 23.28 25.56 29.19
CA ALA A 128 23.82 26.83 28.72
C ALA A 128 24.96 26.62 27.71
N ARG A 129 25.84 25.63 27.92
CA ARG A 129 26.90 25.27 26.96
C ARG A 129 26.35 24.75 25.63
N PHE A 130 25.16 24.16 25.61
CA PHE A 130 24.47 23.74 24.39
C PHE A 130 23.58 24.83 23.77
N GLY A 131 23.52 26.03 24.34
CA GLY A 131 22.65 27.13 23.87
C GLY A 131 21.16 26.86 24.11
N LEU A 132 20.83 25.99 25.07
CA LEU A 132 19.45 25.61 25.40
C LEU A 132 18.92 26.28 26.68
N ALA A 133 19.74 27.14 27.30
CA ALA A 133 19.36 27.87 28.51
C ALA A 133 18.33 28.98 28.25
N ASP A 134 18.32 29.54 27.04
CA ASP A 134 17.41 30.63 26.68
C ASP A 134 16.21 30.09 25.88
N PHE A 135 15.03 30.11 26.52
CA PHE A 135 13.79 29.61 25.94
C PHE A 135 13.47 30.27 24.59
N ASN A 136 13.87 31.53 24.41
CA ASN A 136 13.60 32.29 23.20
C ASN A 136 14.44 31.77 22.00
N GLU A 137 15.71 31.42 22.25
CA GLU A 137 16.59 30.86 21.22
C GLU A 137 16.16 29.45 20.83
N LEU A 138 15.73 28.66 21.82
CA LEU A 138 15.17 27.32 21.62
C LEU A 138 13.84 27.36 20.86
N GLN A 139 12.97 28.31 21.18
CA GLN A 139 11.72 28.55 20.45
C GLN A 139 11.99 28.96 19.00
N THR A 140 12.98 29.82 18.76
CA THR A 140 13.34 30.27 17.41
C THR A 140 13.87 29.10 16.58
N ARG A 141 14.78 28.30 17.14
CA ARG A 141 15.32 27.10 16.46
C ARG A 141 14.26 26.05 16.18
N ILE A 142 13.29 25.84 17.10
CA ILE A 142 12.15 24.96 16.87
C ILE A 142 11.24 25.54 15.78
N THR A 143 10.96 26.84 15.80
CA THR A 143 10.10 27.49 14.80
C THR A 143 10.74 27.44 13.41
N ASP A 144 12.06 27.62 13.30
CA ASP A 144 12.79 27.47 12.04
C ASP A 144 12.89 26.02 11.56
N ALA A 145 13.03 25.06 12.48
CA ALA A 145 13.02 23.63 12.15
C ALA A 145 11.62 23.18 11.70
N VAL A 146 10.57 23.68 12.36
CA VAL A 146 9.17 23.45 12.02
C VAL A 146 8.79 24.18 10.74
N GLY A 147 9.29 25.39 10.47
CA GLY A 147 9.07 26.13 9.23
C GLY A 147 9.69 25.43 8.03
N ARG A 148 10.91 24.88 8.19
CA ARG A 148 11.54 24.03 7.17
C ARG A 148 10.80 22.70 7.01
N GLY A 149 10.35 22.09 8.11
CA GLY A 149 9.53 20.89 8.11
C GLY A 149 8.15 21.11 7.48
N SER A 150 7.52 22.25 7.70
CA SER A 150 6.19 22.58 7.16
C SER A 150 6.24 22.85 5.67
N GLN A 151 7.35 23.40 5.16
CA GLN A 151 7.55 23.56 3.72
C GLN A 151 7.78 22.20 3.01
N LEU A 152 8.44 21.25 3.68
CA LEU A 152 8.51 19.85 3.25
C LEU A 152 7.15 19.15 3.32
N ILE A 153 6.35 19.43 4.35
CA ILE A 153 4.98 18.91 4.45
C ILE A 153 4.10 19.52 3.36
N ALA A 154 4.20 20.82 3.07
CA ALA A 154 3.42 21.51 2.04
C ALA A 154 3.69 20.94 0.63
N THR A 155 4.95 20.62 0.29
CA THR A 155 5.26 19.89 -0.94
C THR A 155 4.77 18.44 -0.86
N GLN A 156 4.80 17.82 0.32
CA GLN A 156 4.23 16.49 0.53
C GLN A 156 2.70 16.47 0.35
N VAL A 157 1.95 17.53 0.71
CA VAL A 157 0.49 17.58 0.54
C VAL A 157 0.09 17.44 -0.93
N TYR A 158 0.85 18.04 -1.86
CA TYR A 158 0.60 17.86 -3.30
C TYR A 158 0.89 16.40 -3.73
N SER A 159 1.96 15.80 -3.20
CA SER A 159 2.26 14.37 -3.42
C SER A 159 1.27 13.42 -2.71
N MET A 160 0.60 13.87 -1.64
CA MET A 160 -0.42 13.09 -0.93
C MET A 160 -1.64 12.85 -1.83
N GLY A 161 -2.01 13.81 -2.69
CA GLY A 161 -3.08 13.62 -3.67
C GLY A 161 -2.76 12.51 -4.68
N GLN A 162 -1.52 12.48 -5.18
CA GLN A 162 -1.05 11.42 -6.09
C GLN A 162 -0.96 10.06 -5.38
N ASN A 163 -0.38 10.02 -4.18
CA ASN A 163 -0.29 8.81 -3.37
C ASN A 163 -1.66 8.28 -2.93
N ALA A 164 -2.64 9.17 -2.72
CA ALA A 164 -4.01 8.78 -2.42
C ALA A 164 -4.67 8.11 -3.63
N LEU A 165 -4.46 8.63 -4.85
CA LEU A 165 -4.92 7.97 -6.08
C LEU A 165 -4.27 6.59 -6.22
N ASP A 166 -2.95 6.49 -6.01
CA ASP A 166 -2.23 5.20 -6.06
C ASP A 166 -2.77 4.21 -5.02
N LEU A 167 -3.09 4.68 -3.81
CA LEU A 167 -3.71 3.86 -2.76
C LEU A 167 -5.09 3.38 -3.20
N VAL A 168 -5.94 4.26 -3.74
CA VAL A 168 -7.28 3.91 -4.21
C VAL A 168 -7.22 2.90 -5.36
N VAL A 169 -6.37 3.15 -6.37
CA VAL A 169 -6.17 2.23 -7.50
C VAL A 169 -5.64 0.88 -7.00
N SER A 170 -4.60 0.89 -6.17
CA SER A 170 -4.03 -0.32 -5.56
C SER A 170 -5.09 -1.08 -4.76
N PHE A 171 -5.93 -0.38 -4.01
CA PHE A 171 -7.02 -0.96 -3.25
C PHE A 171 -8.06 -1.65 -4.15
N PHE A 172 -8.52 -0.99 -5.21
CA PHE A 172 -9.46 -1.59 -6.16
C PHE A 172 -8.85 -2.78 -6.91
N VAL A 173 -7.59 -2.68 -7.32
CA VAL A 173 -6.86 -3.79 -7.97
C VAL A 173 -6.73 -4.97 -7.01
N MET A 174 -6.35 -4.72 -5.75
CA MET A 174 -6.28 -5.73 -4.70
C MET A 174 -7.63 -6.44 -4.52
N LEU A 175 -8.73 -5.69 -4.39
CA LEU A 175 -10.08 -6.26 -4.25
C LEU A 175 -10.49 -7.04 -5.50
N TYR A 176 -10.22 -6.51 -6.69
CA TYR A 176 -10.49 -7.18 -7.95
C TYR A 176 -9.75 -8.52 -8.04
N LEU A 177 -8.46 -8.53 -7.69
CA LEU A 177 -7.67 -9.75 -7.64
C LEU A 177 -8.20 -10.73 -6.60
N ALA A 178 -8.51 -10.28 -5.38
CA ALA A 178 -9.10 -11.14 -4.36
C ALA A 178 -10.42 -11.76 -4.84
N PHE A 179 -11.29 -10.98 -5.46
CA PHE A 179 -12.53 -11.46 -6.07
C PHE A 179 -12.27 -12.49 -7.18
N PHE A 180 -11.36 -12.19 -8.10
CA PHE A 180 -11.00 -13.07 -9.20
C PHE A 180 -10.41 -14.39 -8.70
N LEU A 181 -9.52 -14.35 -7.70
CA LEU A 181 -8.93 -15.54 -7.09
C LEU A 181 -9.95 -16.34 -6.30
N LEU A 182 -10.86 -15.71 -5.55
CA LEU A 182 -11.92 -16.43 -4.85
C LEU A 182 -12.86 -17.13 -5.84
N ARG A 183 -13.21 -16.45 -6.94
CA ARG A 183 -14.15 -16.97 -7.95
C ARG A 183 -13.56 -18.06 -8.84
N ASP A 184 -12.37 -17.82 -9.40
CA ASP A 184 -11.75 -18.63 -10.45
C ASP A 184 -10.41 -19.26 -10.02
N GLY A 185 -9.95 -19.04 -8.78
CA GLY A 185 -8.66 -19.54 -8.29
C GLY A 185 -8.53 -21.05 -8.33
N GLU A 186 -9.60 -21.83 -8.14
CA GLU A 186 -9.57 -23.28 -8.34
C GLU A 186 -9.32 -23.69 -9.81
N ARG A 187 -9.79 -22.91 -10.78
CA ARG A 187 -9.56 -23.17 -12.21
C ARG A 187 -8.17 -22.72 -12.60
N LEU A 188 -7.74 -21.57 -12.11
CA LEU A 188 -6.41 -21.02 -12.37
C LEU A 188 -5.33 -21.90 -11.75
N SER A 189 -5.48 -22.31 -10.49
CA SER A 189 -4.55 -23.23 -9.81
C SER A 189 -4.48 -24.60 -10.49
N ARG A 190 -5.59 -25.14 -10.98
CA ARG A 190 -5.60 -26.37 -11.78
C ARG A 190 -4.82 -26.21 -13.09
N ARG A 191 -5.01 -25.09 -13.80
CA ARG A 191 -4.27 -24.78 -15.04
C ARG A 191 -2.78 -24.56 -14.80
N LEU A 192 -2.43 -23.84 -13.73
CA LEU A 192 -1.05 -23.64 -13.33
C LEU A 192 -0.38 -24.98 -12.95
N ARG A 193 -1.08 -25.83 -12.19
CA ARG A 193 -0.60 -27.19 -11.85
C ARG A 193 -0.49 -28.12 -13.05
N SER A 194 -1.33 -27.97 -14.08
CA SER A 194 -1.23 -28.76 -15.31
C SER A 194 -0.18 -28.22 -16.29
N ALA A 195 0.14 -26.93 -16.23
CA ALA A 195 1.13 -26.28 -17.08
C ALA A 195 2.56 -26.35 -16.51
N VAL A 196 2.69 -26.55 -15.20
CA VAL A 196 3.95 -26.99 -14.57
C VAL A 196 3.97 -28.51 -14.66
N PRO A 197 4.71 -29.13 -15.60
CA PRO A 197 5.00 -30.55 -15.55
C PRO A 197 5.84 -30.79 -14.30
N LEU A 198 5.18 -30.98 -13.17
CA LEU A 198 5.83 -31.61 -12.02
C LEU A 198 6.29 -32.96 -12.53
N ALA A 199 7.61 -33.14 -12.60
CA ALA A 199 8.23 -34.41 -12.95
C ALA A 199 7.48 -35.53 -12.21
N PRO A 200 7.04 -36.60 -12.91
CA PRO A 200 6.37 -37.70 -12.27
C PRO A 200 7.42 -38.45 -11.46
N ASP A 201 7.66 -38.03 -10.23
CA ASP A 201 8.50 -38.79 -9.34
C ASP A 201 7.89 -38.85 -7.95
N HIS A 202 7.58 -40.09 -7.58
CA HIS A 202 7.19 -40.56 -6.25
C HIS A 202 5.74 -40.30 -5.81
N ARG A 203 4.79 -40.66 -6.69
CA ARG A 203 3.56 -41.32 -6.26
C ARG A 203 3.89 -42.77 -5.87
N GLN A 204 4.44 -42.99 -4.68
CA GLN A 204 4.39 -44.30 -4.02
C GLN A 204 4.21 -44.15 -2.51
N ARG A 205 3.04 -44.68 -2.08
CA ARG A 205 2.55 -45.00 -0.74
C ARG A 205 1.66 -43.95 -0.06
#